data_AF-A0A660PV20-F1
#
_entry.id   AF-A0A660PV20-F1
#
_cell.length_a   1.000
_cell.length_b   1.000
_cell.length_c   1.000
_cell.angle_alpha   90.00
_cell.angle_beta   90.00
_cell.angle_gamma   90.00
#
_symmetry.space_group_name_H-M   'P 1'
#
loop_
_entity.id
_entity.type
_entity.pdbx_description
1 polymer ?
#
loop_
_entity_poly.entity_id
_entity_poly.type
_entity_poly.pdbx_seq_one_letter_code
_entity_poly.pdbx_strand_id
1 'polypeptide(L)'
;MTSRMYRRRYAGQTRAATTLERIGSLSRCSSMSGSLHSCPSVRMLRPSLVQQVLAFCMVLMCASTVFGQADIDITVSLSRDTIGLDEQAVMQIVVSSNVDALPRPKMPTLPMFEVYSQGQSSNYSIINGKVDASVTYRYLVMPQKPGIYPIENIAIVHQNRRYVGNPVTLTVLDKGSTVPAELEDRAQDSRGESKDYFLEAVVDNQNPYVNEQVTFTLKFYIAVQFYGSPRLSEPTTTGFWTELLGSKAPYRQRVNNRTYRVIERKYALFPTQTGELTIGKAIITATVASKRRQRNVFGIFGGGEEIQARSAPLSIKVRPLPQSGRPSDYTGTIGKFRISAQVNKTVVELNQPVTLTVNISGVGNIKSVAEPQIPELEDFRVYKASSSENISKINDKIGGTKTFEEVFIPERPGTLQIPALSLSYFDPERQRYRTISTSPISIKVSRPEGYTDIEGLPYNGPNMTIGAEARDIRFIKKDLGELQPKGRLIAAAPLYVTVNAVSVLLLAVMVAFRVRREKLSADIGYARSRGAAKQARKRLVRARELAGTDHAAEFYAECSQAVLSYMADKLNVSPHGLTSDMIAEYLSERGADQQLIDDTVQFLNKCGFARYAPGVADQGEIDQALRTAQDLMVRIEGVKF
;
A
#
# COMPACT_ATOMS: atom_id res chain seq x y z
N MET A 1 18.21 -56.70 -25.86
CA MET A 1 17.85 -57.07 -27.26
C MET A 1 18.13 -55.89 -28.17
N THR A 2 18.41 -56.15 -29.45
CA THR A 2 19.12 -55.23 -30.37
C THR A 2 18.36 -54.88 -31.65
N SER A 3 18.41 -53.61 -32.07
CA SER A 3 18.40 -53.14 -33.47
C SER A 3 19.04 -51.73 -33.49
N ARG A 4 20.16 -51.42 -34.19
CA ARG A 4 20.49 -51.46 -35.64
C ARG A 4 19.52 -50.58 -36.47
N MET A 5 19.95 -49.72 -37.42
CA MET A 5 21.28 -49.55 -38.05
C MET A 5 21.44 -48.18 -38.78
N TYR A 6 22.71 -47.76 -39.01
CA TYR A 6 23.30 -47.02 -40.17
C TYR A 6 22.57 -45.84 -40.88
N ARG A 7 23.11 -44.64 -41.21
CA ARG A 7 24.46 -44.11 -41.64
C ARG A 7 24.64 -43.98 -43.18
N ARG A 8 24.76 -42.73 -43.70
CA ARG A 8 25.71 -42.21 -44.75
C ARG A 8 25.29 -40.80 -45.29
N ARG A 9 26.19 -39.78 -45.29
CA ARG A 9 27.04 -39.20 -46.40
C ARG A 9 26.23 -38.38 -47.45
N TYR A 10 26.68 -37.30 -48.13
CA TYR A 10 27.92 -36.47 -48.26
C TYR A 10 27.53 -35.18 -49.10
N ALA A 11 28.31 -34.13 -49.41
CA ALA A 11 29.58 -33.51 -48.92
C ALA A 11 29.83 -32.14 -49.64
N GLY A 12 30.66 -31.26 -49.06
CA GLY A 12 31.38 -30.15 -49.74
C GLY A 12 30.62 -28.81 -49.84
N GLN A 13 31.12 -27.66 -49.32
CA GLN A 13 32.25 -26.81 -49.78
C GLN A 13 32.03 -26.25 -51.21
N THR A 14 32.24 -24.95 -51.53
CA THR A 14 33.27 -24.02 -51.02
C THR A 14 32.92 -22.51 -51.18
N ARG A 15 33.62 -21.67 -50.40
CA ARG A 15 33.82 -20.19 -50.34
C ARG A 15 33.55 -19.25 -51.55
N ALA A 16 33.33 -17.97 -51.17
CA ALA A 16 33.79 -16.70 -51.81
C ALA A 16 33.10 -16.24 -53.12
N ALA A 17 33.03 -14.95 -53.49
CA ALA A 17 33.15 -13.65 -52.78
C ALA A 17 32.73 -12.50 -53.76
N THR A 18 32.78 -11.23 -53.33
CA THR A 18 32.97 -10.01 -54.16
C THR A 18 31.75 -9.36 -54.88
N THR A 19 31.15 -8.35 -54.21
CA THR A 19 31.15 -6.90 -54.59
C THR A 19 30.72 -6.36 -55.98
N LEU A 20 29.85 -5.32 -55.98
CA LEU A 20 29.55 -4.29 -57.05
C LEU A 20 28.87 -4.82 -58.36
N GLU A 21 28.11 -4.09 -59.21
CA GLU A 21 27.57 -2.70 -59.38
C GLU A 21 26.13 -2.82 -60.01
N ARG A 22 25.10 -1.98 -59.75
CA ARG A 22 24.75 -0.62 -60.25
C ARG A 22 24.20 -0.52 -61.72
N ILE A 23 23.04 0.17 -61.87
CA ILE A 23 22.43 0.72 -63.12
C ILE A 23 21.88 -0.38 -64.08
N GLY A 24 20.66 -0.37 -64.63
CA GLY A 24 19.76 0.67 -65.17
C GLY A 24 19.48 0.28 -66.64
N SER A 25 18.28 0.31 -67.23
CA SER A 25 17.48 1.51 -67.54
C SER A 25 16.28 1.18 -68.45
N LEU A 26 15.26 2.05 -68.49
CA LEU A 26 14.45 2.48 -69.67
C LEU A 26 13.92 1.39 -70.64
N SER A 27 12.61 1.25 -70.89
CA SER A 27 11.75 2.14 -71.70
C SER A 27 10.40 1.39 -71.99
N ARG A 28 9.32 1.89 -72.61
CA ARG A 28 8.99 3.06 -73.48
C ARG A 28 7.44 3.18 -73.58
N CYS A 29 6.91 4.39 -73.89
CA CYS A 29 5.68 4.74 -74.66
C CYS A 29 4.33 3.95 -74.56
N SER A 30 3.12 4.52 -74.77
CA SER A 30 2.69 5.91 -75.08
C SER A 30 1.15 6.07 -75.09
N SER A 31 0.67 7.28 -74.68
CA SER A 31 -0.61 7.95 -75.05
C SER A 31 -1.96 7.30 -74.62
N MET A 32 -3.13 7.98 -74.50
CA MET A 32 -3.59 9.36 -74.79
C MET A 32 -4.57 9.90 -73.70
N SER A 33 -4.65 11.24 -73.57
CA SER A 33 -5.80 12.11 -73.18
C SER A 33 -6.82 11.73 -72.07
N GLY A 34 -7.03 12.65 -71.12
CA GLY A 34 -8.24 12.69 -70.26
C GLY A 34 -8.09 13.67 -69.08
N SER A 35 -9.06 14.57 -68.88
CA SER A 35 -8.96 15.73 -67.96
C SER A 35 -9.57 15.51 -66.56
N LEU A 36 -9.28 16.47 -65.66
CA LEU A 36 -9.96 16.85 -64.40
C LEU A 36 -9.53 16.23 -63.04
N HIS A 37 -8.97 17.13 -62.21
CA HIS A 37 -8.91 17.23 -60.73
C HIS A 37 -8.95 15.99 -59.82
N SER A 38 -7.84 15.75 -59.10
CA SER A 38 -7.85 15.46 -57.64
C SER A 38 -6.45 15.61 -56.98
N CYS A 39 -6.46 15.79 -55.65
CA CYS A 39 -5.39 16.24 -54.73
C CYS A 39 -3.96 15.62 -54.84
N PRO A 40 -2.91 16.32 -54.35
CA PRO A 40 -1.57 15.75 -54.18
C PRO A 40 -1.48 14.83 -52.95
N SER A 41 -0.89 13.65 -53.11
CA SER A 41 -0.64 12.70 -52.01
C SER A 41 0.74 12.90 -51.36
N VAL A 42 0.77 12.91 -50.03
CA VAL A 42 2.01 12.99 -49.25
C VAL A 42 2.72 11.62 -49.27
N ARG A 43 4.01 11.61 -49.65
CA ARG A 43 4.84 10.39 -49.62
C ARG A 43 5.05 9.90 -48.19
N MET A 44 4.54 8.71 -47.87
CA MET A 44 4.91 8.00 -46.64
C MET A 44 6.38 7.54 -46.66
N LEU A 45 7.06 7.69 -45.53
CA LEU A 45 8.38 7.11 -45.28
C LEU A 45 8.30 5.57 -45.18
N ARG A 46 9.36 4.87 -45.60
CA ARG A 46 9.40 3.40 -45.64
C ARG A 46 9.35 2.79 -44.22
N PRO A 47 8.62 1.68 -44.01
CA PRO A 47 8.34 1.13 -42.66
C PRO A 47 9.56 0.51 -41.95
N SER A 48 10.66 0.24 -42.64
CA SER A 48 11.83 -0.47 -42.09
C SER A 48 12.54 0.28 -40.96
N LEU A 49 12.54 1.60 -40.98
CA LEU A 49 13.28 2.43 -40.02
C LEU A 49 12.51 2.54 -38.68
N VAL A 50 11.18 2.62 -38.74
CA VAL A 50 10.30 2.62 -37.55
C VAL A 50 10.40 1.28 -36.80
N GLN A 51 10.47 0.17 -37.53
CA GLN A 51 10.56 -1.17 -36.96
C GLN A 51 11.92 -1.42 -36.28
N GLN A 52 13.01 -0.88 -36.83
CA GLN A 52 14.34 -0.92 -36.19
C GLN A 52 14.43 -0.05 -34.94
N VAL A 53 13.84 1.15 -34.94
CA VAL A 53 13.77 2.01 -33.74
C VAL A 53 12.93 1.37 -32.64
N LEU A 54 11.78 0.76 -32.97
CA LEU A 54 10.96 0.02 -32.00
C LEU A 54 11.70 -1.18 -31.40
N ALA A 55 12.43 -1.95 -32.21
CA ALA A 55 13.25 -3.05 -31.72
C ALA A 55 14.39 -2.56 -30.80
N PHE A 56 15.06 -1.46 -31.16
CA PHE A 56 16.13 -0.87 -30.34
C PHE A 56 15.60 -0.31 -29.02
N CYS A 57 14.45 0.37 -29.02
CA CYS A 57 13.78 0.82 -27.81
C CYS A 57 13.31 -0.35 -26.92
N MET A 58 12.82 -1.44 -27.50
CA MET A 58 12.43 -2.64 -26.75
C MET A 58 13.66 -3.31 -26.11
N VAL A 59 14.81 -3.36 -26.81
CA VAL A 59 16.07 -3.86 -26.24
C VAL A 59 16.62 -2.95 -25.13
N LEU A 60 16.54 -1.62 -25.27
CA LEU A 60 16.92 -0.68 -24.19
C LEU A 60 15.99 -0.74 -22.96
N MET A 61 14.69 -1.00 -23.15
CA MET A 61 13.76 -1.24 -22.04
C MET A 61 14.06 -2.55 -21.30
N CYS A 62 14.58 -3.58 -21.99
CA CYS A 62 15.06 -4.80 -21.33
C CYS A 62 16.41 -4.62 -20.62
N ALA A 63 17.30 -3.76 -21.14
CA ALA A 63 18.64 -3.56 -20.58
C ALA A 63 18.67 -2.73 -19.27
N SER A 64 17.56 -2.13 -18.86
CA SER A 64 17.48 -1.25 -17.68
C SER A 64 17.04 -1.97 -16.39
N THR A 65 16.79 -3.28 -16.42
CA THR A 65 16.56 -4.10 -15.21
C THR A 65 17.88 -4.46 -14.54
N VAL A 66 18.51 -3.48 -13.88
CA VAL A 66 19.50 -3.76 -12.84
C VAL A 66 18.79 -4.53 -11.73
N PHE A 67 19.19 -5.78 -11.49
CA PHE A 67 18.69 -6.59 -10.38
C PHE A 67 19.09 -5.96 -9.05
N GLY A 68 18.24 -5.08 -8.52
CA GLY A 68 18.25 -4.76 -7.10
C GLY A 68 18.05 -6.05 -6.32
N GLN A 69 18.97 -6.37 -5.42
CA GLN A 69 18.78 -7.54 -4.56
C GLN A 69 17.56 -7.29 -3.68
N ALA A 70 16.61 -8.21 -3.72
CA ALA A 70 15.50 -8.22 -2.78
C ALA A 70 16.03 -8.63 -1.41
N ASP A 71 16.18 -7.65 -0.51
CA ASP A 71 16.38 -7.96 0.90
C ASP A 71 15.05 -8.50 1.41
N ILE A 72 15.00 -9.80 1.71
CA ILE A 72 13.85 -10.45 2.35
C ILE A 72 14.31 -10.94 3.71
N ASP A 73 13.84 -10.29 4.76
CA ASP A 73 13.99 -10.76 6.13
C ASP A 73 12.76 -11.55 6.58
N ILE A 74 12.98 -12.59 7.39
CA ILE A 74 11.93 -13.46 7.92
C ILE A 74 12.13 -13.59 9.43
N THR A 75 11.32 -12.88 10.20
CA THR A 75 11.30 -13.01 11.66
C THR A 75 10.17 -13.95 12.08
N VAL A 76 10.51 -15.04 12.76
CA VAL A 76 9.57 -15.98 13.40
C VAL A 76 9.52 -15.70 14.89
N SER A 77 8.33 -15.61 15.46
CA SER A 77 8.12 -15.39 16.89
C SER A 77 6.95 -16.20 17.42
N LEU A 78 7.00 -16.55 18.69
CA LEU A 78 5.90 -17.18 19.43
C LEU A 78 5.34 -16.20 20.47
N SER A 79 4.02 -16.21 20.64
CA SER A 79 3.36 -15.49 21.73
C SER A 79 3.80 -16.00 23.10
N ARG A 80 4.07 -17.31 23.20
CA ARG A 80 4.66 -18.02 24.35
C ARG A 80 5.65 -19.06 23.86
N ASP A 81 6.79 -19.15 24.52
CA ASP A 81 7.82 -20.19 24.34
C ASP A 81 7.52 -21.45 25.16
N THR A 82 6.75 -21.33 26.24
CA THR A 82 6.32 -22.44 27.09
C THR A 82 4.80 -22.46 27.26
N ILE A 83 4.20 -23.62 26.99
CA ILE A 83 2.76 -23.90 27.11
C ILE A 83 2.54 -25.28 27.77
N GLY A 84 1.40 -25.48 28.43
CA GLY A 84 0.94 -26.83 28.80
C GLY A 84 0.25 -27.54 27.63
N LEU A 85 0.00 -28.84 27.78
CA LEU A 85 -0.71 -29.66 26.79
C LEU A 85 -2.11 -29.12 26.45
N ASP A 86 -2.83 -28.56 27.43
CA ASP A 86 -4.17 -27.97 27.27
C ASP A 86 -4.14 -26.48 26.84
N GLU A 87 -2.95 -25.94 26.54
CA GLU A 87 -2.75 -24.53 26.18
C GLU A 87 -2.38 -24.38 24.69
N GLN A 88 -2.42 -23.14 24.19
CA GLN A 88 -2.19 -22.83 22.78
C GLN A 88 -1.20 -21.65 22.63
N ALA A 89 -0.35 -21.70 21.61
CA ALA A 89 0.55 -20.61 21.24
C ALA A 89 0.14 -20.00 19.88
N VAL A 90 0.24 -18.68 19.73
CA VAL A 90 0.17 -18.04 18.42
C VAL A 90 1.59 -17.88 17.90
N MET A 91 1.88 -18.52 16.77
CA MET A 91 3.10 -18.32 16.00
C MET A 91 2.87 -17.20 14.98
N GLN A 92 3.78 -16.24 14.95
CA GLN A 92 3.75 -15.09 14.05
C GLN A 92 5.01 -15.10 13.17
N ILE A 93 4.82 -15.13 11.85
CA ILE A 93 5.88 -15.01 10.86
C ILE A 93 5.74 -13.64 10.20
N VAL A 94 6.72 -12.77 10.42
CA VAL A 94 6.83 -11.47 9.76
C VAL A 94 7.80 -11.61 8.60
N VAL A 95 7.33 -11.27 7.41
CA VAL A 95 8.14 -11.24 6.18
C VAL A 95 8.30 -9.79 5.79
N SER A 96 9.51 -9.25 5.82
CA SER A 96 9.81 -7.86 5.48
C SER A 96 10.64 -7.81 4.20
N SER A 97 10.30 -6.92 3.25
CA SER A 97 11.09 -6.73 2.05
C SER A 97 10.85 -5.41 1.33
N ASN A 98 11.81 -5.06 0.47
CA ASN A 98 11.77 -3.95 -0.45
C ASN A 98 11.06 -4.24 -1.80
N VAL A 99 10.28 -5.33 -1.89
CA VAL A 99 9.52 -5.71 -3.10
C VAL A 99 7.99 -5.75 -2.89
N ASP A 100 7.23 -5.32 -3.90
CA ASP A 100 5.76 -5.20 -3.84
C ASP A 100 5.01 -6.53 -3.63
N ALA A 101 5.59 -7.64 -4.09
CA ALA A 101 4.93 -8.95 -4.15
C ALA A 101 5.68 -10.02 -3.33
N LEU A 102 5.47 -10.00 -2.01
CA LEU A 102 6.03 -10.97 -1.08
C LEU A 102 5.40 -12.37 -1.22
N PRO A 103 6.20 -13.45 -1.43
CA PRO A 103 5.66 -14.81 -1.45
C PRO A 103 5.19 -15.26 -0.06
N ARG A 104 4.30 -16.26 -0.03
CA ARG A 104 3.88 -16.90 1.22
C ARG A 104 5.00 -17.82 1.76
N PRO A 105 5.30 -17.81 3.07
CA PRO A 105 6.23 -18.75 3.67
C PRO A 105 5.71 -20.18 3.53
N LYS A 106 6.58 -21.12 3.18
CA LYS A 106 6.29 -22.55 3.24
C LYS A 106 6.43 -22.99 4.69
N MET A 107 5.34 -23.50 5.26
CA MET A 107 5.36 -24.10 6.58
C MET A 107 6.10 -25.43 6.57
N PRO A 108 6.97 -25.71 7.55
CA PRO A 108 7.41 -27.08 7.82
C PRO A 108 6.22 -27.90 8.33
N THR A 109 6.22 -29.21 8.08
CA THR A 109 5.29 -30.12 8.75
C THR A 109 5.66 -30.19 10.23
N LEU A 110 4.72 -29.88 11.11
CA LEU A 110 4.89 -29.93 12.56
C LEU A 110 4.05 -31.10 13.12
N PRO A 111 4.51 -32.36 13.02
CA PRO A 111 3.68 -33.55 13.30
C PRO A 111 3.22 -33.69 14.75
N MET A 112 3.80 -32.91 15.67
CA MET A 112 3.45 -32.88 17.10
C MET A 112 2.44 -31.79 17.44
N PHE A 113 1.94 -31.06 16.43
CA PHE A 113 1.10 -29.89 16.59
C PHE A 113 -0.02 -29.83 15.55
N GLU A 114 -1.18 -29.35 15.98
CA GLU A 114 -2.23 -28.91 15.06
C GLU A 114 -2.05 -27.41 14.80
N VAL A 115 -2.01 -27.03 13.52
CA VAL A 115 -1.63 -25.68 13.08
C VAL A 115 -2.74 -25.06 12.24
N TYR A 116 -3.38 -24.02 12.77
CA TYR A 116 -4.52 -23.34 12.14
C TYR A 116 -4.16 -21.91 11.75
N SER A 117 -4.35 -21.53 10.48
CA SER A 117 -4.15 -20.14 10.05
C SER A 117 -5.16 -19.20 10.72
N GLN A 118 -4.67 -18.12 11.31
CA GLN A 118 -5.44 -17.02 11.89
C GLN A 118 -5.47 -15.79 10.94
N GLY A 119 -5.05 -15.98 9.69
CA GLY A 119 -5.00 -14.94 8.66
C GLY A 119 -3.66 -14.21 8.56
N GLN A 120 -3.63 -13.14 7.79
CA GLN A 120 -2.47 -12.31 7.51
C GLN A 120 -2.82 -10.82 7.60
N SER A 121 -1.84 -9.98 7.96
CA SER A 121 -1.94 -8.52 7.91
C SER A 121 -0.73 -7.93 7.19
N SER A 122 -0.96 -7.14 6.16
CA SER A 122 0.09 -6.43 5.42
C SER A 122 0.22 -4.98 5.91
N ASN A 123 1.45 -4.49 5.99
CA ASN A 123 1.78 -3.09 6.24
C ASN A 123 2.73 -2.60 5.16
N TYR A 124 2.48 -1.42 4.60
CA TYR A 124 3.25 -0.84 3.51
C TYR A 124 3.70 0.57 3.93
N SER A 125 5.01 0.81 3.89
CA SER A 125 5.61 2.13 4.08
C SER A 125 6.36 2.51 2.81
N ILE A 126 6.41 3.81 2.50
CA ILE A 126 7.18 4.34 1.37
C ILE A 126 8.00 5.51 1.88
N ILE A 127 9.30 5.33 2.02
CA ILE A 127 10.23 6.33 2.56
C ILE A 127 11.27 6.64 1.49
N ASN A 128 11.38 7.90 1.08
CA ASN A 128 12.34 8.37 0.07
C ASN A 128 12.30 7.58 -1.26
N GLY A 129 11.13 7.07 -1.65
CA GLY A 129 10.94 6.29 -2.87
C GLY A 129 11.36 4.81 -2.78
N LYS A 130 11.83 4.34 -1.62
CA LYS A 130 11.93 2.91 -1.32
C LYS A 130 10.61 2.44 -0.72
N VAL A 131 10.09 1.33 -1.23
CA VAL A 131 8.96 0.62 -0.62
C VAL A 131 9.52 -0.29 0.46
N ASP A 132 8.95 -0.24 1.67
CA ASP A 132 9.15 -1.23 2.72
C ASP A 132 7.81 -1.93 2.98
N ALA A 133 7.67 -3.13 2.45
CA ALA A 133 6.49 -3.98 2.62
C ALA A 133 6.75 -5.01 3.71
N SER A 134 5.80 -5.20 4.63
CA SER A 134 5.84 -6.30 5.60
C SER A 134 4.52 -7.05 5.65
N VAL A 135 4.55 -8.38 5.54
CA VAL A 135 3.38 -9.24 5.68
C VAL A 135 3.55 -10.13 6.91
N THR A 136 2.62 -9.99 7.84
CA THR A 136 2.58 -10.77 9.08
C THR A 136 1.54 -11.87 8.94
N TYR A 137 1.99 -13.13 8.92
CA TYR A 137 1.14 -14.32 8.95
C TYR A 137 1.00 -14.81 10.39
N ARG A 138 -0.20 -15.20 10.81
CA ARG A 138 -0.48 -15.71 12.16
C ARG A 138 -1.05 -17.11 12.11
N TYR A 139 -0.55 -17.98 12.98
CA TYR A 139 -0.97 -19.37 13.08
C TYR A 139 -1.18 -19.74 14.54
N LEU A 140 -2.29 -20.39 14.85
CA LEU A 140 -2.52 -21.01 16.13
C LEU A 140 -1.87 -22.40 16.13
N VAL A 141 -1.05 -22.67 17.12
CA VAL A 141 -0.29 -23.91 17.31
C VAL A 141 -0.78 -24.55 18.60
N MET A 142 -1.37 -25.75 18.49
CA MET A 142 -1.88 -26.54 19.61
C MET A 142 -1.07 -27.84 19.71
N PRO A 143 -0.49 -28.18 20.88
CA PRO A 143 0.36 -29.35 21.03
C PRO A 143 -0.45 -30.64 21.17
N GLN A 144 0.08 -31.74 20.64
CA GLN A 144 -0.51 -33.07 20.80
C GLN A 144 0.22 -33.93 21.86
N LYS A 145 1.48 -33.61 22.20
CA LYS A 145 2.26 -34.29 23.25
C LYS A 145 3.19 -33.31 23.99
N PRO A 146 3.62 -33.64 25.22
CA PRO A 146 4.68 -32.94 25.94
C PRO A 146 6.05 -33.15 25.28
N GLY A 147 6.94 -32.16 25.40
CA GLY A 147 8.29 -32.20 24.85
C GLY A 147 8.85 -30.81 24.53
N ILE A 148 10.14 -30.75 24.18
CA ILE A 148 10.79 -29.54 23.69
C ILE A 148 10.88 -29.64 22.17
N TYR A 149 10.22 -28.73 21.46
CA TYR A 149 10.10 -28.80 20.00
C TYR A 149 10.74 -27.58 19.33
N PRO A 150 11.91 -27.74 18.66
CA PRO A 150 12.47 -26.71 17.81
C PRO A 150 11.63 -26.58 16.53
N ILE A 151 11.19 -25.37 16.24
CA ILE A 151 10.49 -24.97 15.01
C ILE A 151 11.49 -24.19 14.16
N GLU A 152 12.00 -24.85 13.13
CA GLU A 152 13.06 -24.34 12.26
C GLU A 152 12.61 -24.37 10.79
N ASN A 153 13.49 -23.92 9.89
CA ASN A 153 13.37 -24.09 8.44
C ASN A 153 12.14 -23.45 7.76
N ILE A 154 11.35 -22.64 8.49
CA ILE A 154 10.35 -21.72 7.94
C ILE A 154 11.05 -20.83 6.91
N ALA A 155 10.64 -20.97 5.64
CA ALA A 155 11.39 -20.41 4.52
C ALA A 155 10.49 -19.88 3.41
N ILE A 156 11.01 -18.88 2.71
CA ILE A 156 10.45 -18.33 1.47
C ILE A 156 11.41 -18.64 0.34
N VAL A 157 10.85 -19.02 -0.81
CA VAL A 157 11.59 -19.10 -2.07
C VAL A 157 11.15 -17.93 -2.94
N HIS A 158 12.09 -17.06 -3.28
CA HIS A 158 11.88 -15.91 -4.18
C HIS A 158 13.04 -15.86 -5.18
N GLN A 159 12.74 -15.77 -6.49
CA GLN A 159 13.75 -15.74 -7.56
C GLN A 159 14.84 -16.85 -7.42
N ASN A 160 14.40 -18.09 -7.18
CA ASN A 160 15.24 -19.27 -6.90
C ASN A 160 16.20 -19.17 -5.69
N ARG A 161 16.17 -18.09 -4.90
CA ARG A 161 16.87 -17.99 -3.61
C ARG A 161 15.95 -18.43 -2.46
N ARG A 162 16.50 -19.16 -1.49
CA ARG A 162 15.80 -19.58 -0.26
C ARG A 162 16.21 -18.68 0.90
N TYR A 163 15.26 -17.92 1.41
CA TYR A 163 15.39 -17.13 2.64
C TYR A 163 14.80 -17.96 3.79
N VAL A 164 15.49 -18.03 4.93
CA VAL A 164 15.10 -18.85 6.07
C VAL A 164 15.01 -17.95 7.31
N GLY A 165 13.91 -18.06 8.05
CA GLY A 165 13.72 -17.28 9.27
C GLY A 165 14.50 -17.83 10.47
N ASN A 166 14.57 -17.04 11.54
CA ASN A 166 15.20 -17.48 12.78
C ASN A 166 14.49 -18.73 13.37
N PRO A 167 15.24 -19.63 14.03
CA PRO A 167 14.62 -20.72 14.78
C PRO A 167 13.86 -20.17 15.99
N VAL A 168 12.82 -20.89 16.41
CA VAL A 168 12.13 -20.70 17.69
C VAL A 168 11.89 -22.07 18.34
N THR A 169 11.84 -22.13 19.66
CA THR A 169 11.57 -23.39 20.39
C THR A 169 10.28 -23.25 21.18
N LEU A 170 9.42 -24.27 21.10
CA LEU A 170 8.20 -24.37 21.89
C LEU A 170 8.31 -25.55 22.86
N THR A 171 8.35 -25.24 24.15
CA THR A 171 8.34 -26.22 25.25
C THR A 171 6.90 -26.51 25.65
N VAL A 172 6.51 -27.78 25.57
CA VAL A 172 5.20 -28.28 25.97
C VAL A 172 5.34 -29.08 27.26
N LEU A 173 4.65 -28.64 28.30
CA LEU A 173 4.64 -29.28 29.62
C LEU A 173 3.49 -30.29 29.74
N ASP A 174 3.73 -31.38 30.47
CA ASP A 174 2.76 -32.46 30.75
C ASP A 174 1.49 -31.98 31.48
N LYS A 175 1.61 -30.87 32.21
CA LYS A 175 0.50 -30.19 32.88
C LYS A 175 0.46 -28.74 32.41
N GLY A 176 -0.68 -28.08 32.64
CA GLY A 176 -0.80 -26.63 32.44
C GLY A 176 0.39 -25.87 33.05
N SER A 177 0.87 -24.83 32.37
CA SER A 177 2.06 -24.09 32.81
C SER A 177 1.88 -23.58 34.23
N THR A 178 2.80 -23.94 35.14
CA THR A 178 2.76 -23.51 36.54
C THR A 178 2.78 -21.99 36.61
N VAL A 179 1.69 -21.39 37.09
CA VAL A 179 1.56 -19.95 37.23
C VAL A 179 2.34 -19.52 38.49
N PRO A 180 3.14 -18.44 38.46
CA PRO A 180 3.77 -17.92 39.66
C PRO A 180 2.72 -17.50 40.71
N ALA A 181 2.95 -17.81 41.98
CA ALA A 181 2.02 -17.48 43.06
C ALA A 181 1.68 -15.97 43.10
N GLU A 182 2.65 -15.09 42.82
CA GLU A 182 2.42 -13.64 42.71
C GLU A 182 1.39 -13.25 41.63
N LEU A 183 1.30 -14.01 40.54
CA LEU A 183 0.35 -13.80 39.46
C LEU A 183 -1.03 -14.40 39.83
N GLU A 184 -1.05 -15.50 40.58
CA GLU A 184 -2.28 -16.03 41.18
C GLU A 184 -2.88 -15.03 42.19
N ASP A 185 -2.09 -14.50 43.12
CA ASP A 185 -2.52 -13.47 44.09
C ASP A 185 -3.03 -12.21 43.38
N ARG A 186 -2.31 -11.71 42.37
CA ARG A 186 -2.74 -10.56 41.55
C ARG A 186 -4.06 -10.80 40.84
N ALA A 187 -4.37 -12.04 40.48
CA ALA A 187 -5.60 -12.42 39.81
C ALA A 187 -6.79 -12.62 40.76
N GLN A 188 -6.61 -12.65 42.10
CA GLN A 188 -7.71 -12.72 43.08
C GLN A 188 -8.17 -11.33 43.55
N ASP A 189 -9.45 -11.14 43.82
CA ASP A 189 -9.98 -9.98 44.52
C ASP A 189 -9.93 -10.15 46.06
N SER A 190 -10.44 -9.17 46.82
CA SER A 190 -10.43 -9.21 48.28
C SER A 190 -11.33 -10.30 48.91
N ARG A 191 -12.07 -11.05 48.09
CA ARG A 191 -12.93 -12.18 48.50
C ARG A 191 -12.35 -13.53 48.04
N GLY A 192 -11.17 -13.53 47.42
CA GLY A 192 -10.56 -14.72 46.80
C GLY A 192 -11.14 -15.09 45.43
N GLU A 193 -12.02 -14.27 44.85
CA GLU A 193 -12.61 -14.53 43.54
C GLU A 193 -11.67 -14.10 42.42
N SER A 194 -11.63 -14.85 41.33
CA SER A 194 -10.81 -14.49 40.15
C SER A 194 -11.35 -13.25 39.44
N LYS A 195 -10.54 -12.19 39.39
CA LYS A 195 -10.86 -10.89 38.77
C LYS A 195 -11.29 -11.04 37.31
N ASP A 196 -12.13 -10.12 36.84
CA ASP A 196 -12.48 -10.02 35.42
C ASP A 196 -11.33 -9.48 34.55
N TYR A 197 -10.46 -8.65 35.14
CA TYR A 197 -9.31 -8.05 34.49
C TYR A 197 -8.27 -7.60 35.53
N PHE A 198 -7.00 -7.55 35.12
CA PHE A 198 -5.91 -6.94 35.88
C PHE A 198 -4.72 -6.61 34.97
N LEU A 199 -3.74 -5.85 35.47
CA LEU A 199 -2.54 -5.46 34.75
C LEU A 199 -1.30 -5.92 35.51
N GLU A 200 -0.52 -6.80 34.89
CA GLU A 200 0.80 -7.23 35.36
C GLU A 200 1.88 -6.35 34.72
N ALA A 201 2.91 -6.03 35.52
CA ALA A 201 4.12 -5.36 35.09
C ALA A 201 5.32 -6.15 35.63
N VAL A 202 6.21 -6.61 34.75
CA VAL A 202 7.40 -7.40 35.08
C VAL A 202 8.61 -6.95 34.28
N VAL A 203 9.80 -7.25 34.81
CA VAL A 203 11.10 -7.03 34.15
C VAL A 203 11.89 -8.35 34.13
N ASP A 204 12.75 -8.53 33.14
CA ASP A 204 13.66 -9.69 33.08
C ASP A 204 14.87 -9.57 34.01
N ASN A 205 15.30 -8.35 34.34
CA ASN A 205 16.42 -8.09 35.25
C ASN A 205 16.11 -6.90 36.19
N GLN A 206 15.98 -7.16 37.50
CA GLN A 206 15.81 -6.13 38.53
C GLN A 206 17.14 -5.49 39.00
N ASN A 207 18.28 -6.09 38.67
CA ASN A 207 19.62 -5.64 39.09
C ASN A 207 20.57 -5.45 37.88
N PRO A 208 20.18 -4.68 36.84
CA PRO A 208 21.03 -4.43 35.67
C PRO A 208 22.28 -3.64 36.03
N TYR A 209 23.30 -3.68 35.19
CA TYR A 209 24.32 -2.64 35.15
C TYR A 209 23.76 -1.36 34.49
N VAL A 210 24.37 -0.20 34.78
CA VAL A 210 24.07 1.04 34.04
C VAL A 210 24.22 0.80 32.53
N ASN A 211 23.28 1.30 31.72
CA ASN A 211 23.16 1.10 30.27
C ASN A 211 23.09 -0.37 29.76
N GLU A 212 22.84 -1.35 30.65
CA GLU A 212 22.40 -2.70 30.26
C GLU A 212 20.90 -2.71 29.92
N GLN A 213 20.47 -3.49 28.92
CA GLN A 213 19.04 -3.57 28.59
C GLN A 213 18.25 -4.38 29.63
N VAL A 214 17.27 -3.74 30.25
CA VAL A 214 16.13 -4.39 30.92
C VAL A 214 14.95 -4.48 29.95
N THR A 215 14.39 -5.67 29.77
CA THR A 215 13.15 -5.89 29.03
C THR A 215 11.96 -5.78 29.98
N PHE A 216 11.28 -4.64 29.93
CA PHE A 216 10.04 -4.38 30.67
C PHE A 216 8.83 -4.89 29.87
N THR A 217 7.98 -5.68 30.51
CA THR A 217 6.77 -6.28 29.91
C THR A 217 5.53 -5.88 30.70
N LEU A 218 4.58 -5.23 30.03
CA LEU A 218 3.21 -5.04 30.50
C LEU A 218 2.32 -6.12 29.93
N LYS A 219 1.52 -6.78 30.78
CA LYS A 219 0.52 -7.77 30.35
C LYS A 219 -0.86 -7.42 30.89
N PHE A 220 -1.78 -7.13 29.99
CA PHE A 220 -3.18 -6.92 30.32
C PHE A 220 -3.92 -8.25 30.26
N TYR A 221 -4.37 -8.72 31.42
CA TYR A 221 -5.19 -9.91 31.56
C TYR A 221 -6.66 -9.49 31.58
N ILE A 222 -7.48 -10.05 30.69
CA ILE A 222 -8.93 -9.76 30.63
C ILE A 222 -9.73 -11.01 30.23
N ALA A 223 -10.70 -11.38 31.07
CA ALA A 223 -11.56 -12.55 30.92
C ALA A 223 -13.02 -12.21 30.52
N VAL A 224 -13.32 -10.93 30.32
CA VAL A 224 -14.63 -10.42 29.88
C VAL A 224 -14.58 -9.83 28.48
N GLN A 225 -15.73 -9.77 27.80
CA GLN A 225 -15.84 -9.11 26.51
C GLN A 225 -15.62 -7.59 26.67
N PHE A 226 -14.76 -7.03 25.80
CA PHE A 226 -14.54 -5.59 25.69
C PHE A 226 -14.78 -5.11 24.26
N TYR A 227 -15.01 -3.80 24.13
CA TYR A 227 -15.27 -3.09 22.89
C TYR A 227 -14.15 -2.10 22.59
N GLY A 228 -13.84 -1.90 21.30
CA GLY A 228 -12.74 -1.05 20.85
C GLY A 228 -11.35 -1.59 21.25
N SER A 229 -10.35 -0.72 21.20
CA SER A 229 -8.97 -1.00 21.62
C SER A 229 -8.71 -0.43 23.02
N PRO A 230 -8.16 -1.22 23.96
CA PRO A 230 -7.75 -0.70 25.27
C PRO A 230 -6.71 0.42 25.11
N ARG A 231 -6.90 1.51 25.85
CA ARG A 231 -5.99 2.67 25.85
C ARG A 231 -4.98 2.48 26.96
N LEU A 232 -3.68 2.47 26.61
CA LEU A 232 -2.58 2.44 27.57
C LEU A 232 -2.09 3.87 27.84
N SER A 233 -2.13 4.27 29.12
CA SER A 233 -1.30 5.34 29.66
C SER A 233 0.04 4.73 30.05
N GLU A 234 1.08 5.11 29.31
CA GLU A 234 2.45 4.62 29.48
C GLU A 234 3.00 4.97 30.88
N PRO A 235 3.76 4.06 31.52
CA PRO A 235 4.39 4.35 32.82
C PRO A 235 5.54 5.35 32.66
N THR A 236 5.79 6.14 33.70
CA THR A 236 6.95 7.04 33.76
C THR A 236 8.24 6.25 33.92
N THR A 237 9.18 6.40 32.97
CA THR A 237 10.49 5.71 32.96
C THR A 237 11.66 6.68 33.19
N THR A 238 11.50 7.60 34.15
CA THR A 238 12.54 8.58 34.50
C THR A 238 13.85 7.89 34.88
N GLY A 239 14.97 8.29 34.26
CA GLY A 239 16.27 7.64 34.42
C GLY A 239 16.52 6.46 33.48
N PHE A 240 15.62 6.18 32.52
CA PHE A 240 15.83 5.16 31.48
C PHE A 240 15.67 5.76 30.08
N TRP A 241 16.61 5.45 29.18
CA TRP A 241 16.32 5.51 27.74
C TRP A 241 15.36 4.38 27.39
N THR A 242 14.28 4.68 26.68
CA THR A 242 13.14 3.77 26.47
C THR A 242 12.90 3.54 24.97
N GLU A 243 12.95 2.29 24.52
CA GLU A 243 12.62 1.88 23.15
C GLU A 243 11.46 0.87 23.15
N LEU A 244 10.42 1.11 22.34
CA LEU A 244 9.31 0.17 22.21
C LEU A 244 9.77 -1.06 21.40
N LEU A 245 9.76 -2.25 22.01
CA LEU A 245 10.06 -3.52 21.33
C LEU A 245 8.88 -4.00 20.49
N GLY A 246 7.66 -3.62 20.88
CA GLY A 246 6.41 -3.90 20.16
C GLY A 246 5.40 -4.66 21.01
N SER A 247 4.46 -5.32 20.34
CA SER A 247 3.47 -6.20 20.95
C SER A 247 3.45 -7.57 20.27
N LYS A 248 3.40 -8.63 21.07
CA LYS A 248 3.16 -9.99 20.58
C LYS A 248 1.68 -10.17 20.23
N ALA A 249 1.36 -11.17 19.42
CA ALA A 249 -0.03 -11.55 19.18
C ALA A 249 -0.71 -11.94 20.51
N PRO A 250 -1.92 -11.42 20.82
CA PRO A 250 -2.63 -11.78 22.04
C PRO A 250 -2.88 -13.29 22.13
N TYR A 251 -2.71 -13.85 23.32
CA TYR A 251 -2.87 -15.28 23.59
C TYR A 251 -3.88 -15.53 24.72
N ARG A 252 -4.16 -16.82 25.00
CA ARG A 252 -4.95 -17.23 26.15
C ARG A 252 -4.06 -17.90 27.21
N GLN A 253 -4.32 -17.60 28.47
CA GLN A 253 -3.65 -18.20 29.61
C GLN A 253 -4.68 -18.47 30.71
N ARG A 254 -4.56 -19.62 31.39
CA ARG A 254 -5.38 -19.94 32.57
C ARG A 254 -4.65 -19.47 33.83
N VAL A 255 -5.33 -18.74 34.70
CA VAL A 255 -4.85 -18.32 36.03
C VAL A 255 -6.02 -18.46 37.00
N ASN A 256 -5.82 -19.03 38.18
CA ASN A 256 -6.89 -19.28 39.17
C ASN A 256 -8.15 -19.94 38.57
N ASN A 257 -7.94 -20.98 37.76
CA ASN A 257 -9.00 -21.70 37.05
C ASN A 257 -9.82 -20.87 36.02
N ARG A 258 -9.46 -19.60 35.78
CA ARG A 258 -10.11 -18.67 34.84
C ARG A 258 -9.23 -18.43 33.61
N THR A 259 -9.80 -18.47 32.41
CA THR A 259 -9.07 -18.22 31.16
C THR A 259 -9.12 -16.74 30.79
N TYR A 260 -7.97 -16.09 30.74
CA TYR A 260 -7.80 -14.71 30.34
C TYR A 260 -7.30 -14.63 28.89
N ARG A 261 -7.74 -13.60 28.16
CA ARG A 261 -6.99 -13.09 27.00
C ARG A 261 -5.88 -12.18 27.54
N VAL A 262 -4.65 -12.46 27.14
CA VAL A 262 -3.47 -11.68 27.53
C VAL A 262 -3.02 -10.82 26.35
N ILE A 263 -2.86 -9.52 26.59
CA ILE A 263 -2.34 -8.55 25.62
C ILE A 263 -1.03 -8.00 26.17
N GLU A 264 0.08 -8.28 25.48
CA GLU A 264 1.41 -7.86 25.91
C GLU A 264 1.93 -6.63 25.17
N ARG A 265 2.71 -5.81 25.87
CA ARG A 265 3.52 -4.73 25.28
C ARG A 265 4.89 -4.69 25.96
N LYS A 266 5.96 -4.64 25.16
CA LYS A 266 7.34 -4.77 25.64
C LYS A 266 8.20 -3.55 25.29
N TYR A 267 9.11 -3.23 26.19
CA TYR A 267 10.00 -2.08 26.11
C TYR A 267 11.42 -2.52 26.48
N ALA A 268 12.40 -2.00 25.76
CA ALA A 268 13.79 -2.04 26.16
C ALA A 268 14.08 -0.76 26.94
N LEU A 269 14.43 -0.90 28.22
CA LEU A 269 14.83 0.17 29.12
C LEU A 269 16.33 0.08 29.36
N PHE A 270 17.06 1.17 29.13
CA PHE A 270 18.48 1.29 29.40
C PHE A 270 18.68 2.33 30.51
N PRO A 271 19.06 1.93 31.74
CA PRO A 271 19.19 2.86 32.84
C PRO A 271 20.38 3.80 32.62
N THR A 272 20.16 5.11 32.71
CA THR A 272 21.16 6.14 32.39
C THR A 272 22.05 6.49 33.59
N GLN A 273 21.71 6.01 34.78
CA GLN A 273 22.45 6.25 36.02
C GLN A 273 22.37 5.04 36.97
N THR A 274 23.31 4.95 37.90
CA THR A 274 23.35 3.93 38.97
C THR A 274 22.45 4.30 40.15
N GLY A 275 22.08 3.30 40.96
CA GLY A 275 21.22 3.48 42.13
C GLY A 275 19.83 2.89 41.92
N GLU A 276 18.87 3.26 42.77
CA GLU A 276 17.49 2.80 42.63
C GLU A 276 16.71 3.71 41.67
N LEU A 277 16.17 3.13 40.60
CA LEU A 277 15.31 3.78 39.62
C LEU A 277 13.92 3.14 39.64
N THR A 278 12.88 3.95 39.55
CA THR A 278 11.49 3.47 39.60
C THR A 278 10.83 3.56 38.23
N ILE A 279 10.31 2.42 37.75
CA ILE A 279 9.32 2.37 36.67
C ILE A 279 7.96 2.69 37.29
N GLY A 280 7.29 3.73 36.81
CA GLY A 280 6.00 4.16 37.30
C GLY A 280 4.88 3.15 37.07
N LYS A 281 3.70 3.42 37.65
CA LYS A 281 2.48 2.67 37.37
C LYS A 281 2.03 2.87 35.92
N ALA A 282 1.69 1.79 35.23
CA ALA A 282 0.95 1.84 33.97
C ALA A 282 -0.56 1.78 34.25
N ILE A 283 -1.37 2.40 33.39
CA ILE A 283 -2.84 2.35 33.49
C ILE A 283 -3.42 1.95 32.13
N ILE A 284 -4.26 0.92 32.11
CA ILE A 284 -5.04 0.54 30.92
C ILE A 284 -6.50 0.84 31.17
N THR A 285 -7.09 1.61 30.27
CA THR A 285 -8.52 1.94 30.25
C THR A 285 -9.20 1.20 29.11
N ALA A 286 -10.30 0.49 29.40
CA ALA A 286 -11.04 -0.29 28.40
C ALA A 286 -12.55 -0.22 28.66
N THR A 287 -13.37 -0.44 27.62
CA THR A 287 -14.83 -0.48 27.75
C THR A 287 -15.31 -1.93 27.71
N VAL A 288 -15.85 -2.44 28.81
CA VAL A 288 -16.39 -3.81 28.92
C VAL A 288 -17.91 -3.83 28.84
N ALA A 289 -18.50 -4.97 28.50
CA ALA A 289 -19.96 -5.14 28.59
C ALA A 289 -20.43 -5.00 30.04
N SER A 290 -21.32 -4.04 30.33
CA SER A 290 -21.78 -3.85 31.70
C SER A 290 -22.62 -5.03 32.19
N LYS A 291 -22.38 -5.45 33.44
CA LYS A 291 -23.19 -6.49 34.10
C LYS A 291 -24.58 -5.99 34.49
N ARG A 292 -24.82 -4.67 34.53
CA ARG A 292 -26.12 -4.08 34.87
C ARG A 292 -27.04 -4.04 33.64
N ARG A 293 -27.95 -5.01 33.57
CA ARG A 293 -29.01 -5.09 32.55
C ARG A 293 -30.08 -4.01 32.79
N GLN A 294 -29.80 -2.75 32.41
CA GLN A 294 -30.79 -1.67 32.46
C GLN A 294 -31.97 -1.99 31.54
N ARG A 295 -33.18 -2.16 32.12
CA ARG A 295 -34.45 -2.39 31.41
C ARG A 295 -35.00 -1.10 30.77
N ASN A 296 -34.17 -0.39 30.00
CA ASN A 296 -34.58 0.83 29.29
C ASN A 296 -34.69 0.55 27.79
N VAL A 297 -35.60 1.27 27.10
CA VAL A 297 -35.87 1.11 25.66
C VAL A 297 -34.63 1.37 24.78
N PHE A 298 -33.67 2.17 25.25
CA PHE A 298 -32.37 2.40 24.61
C PHE A 298 -31.34 1.27 24.83
N GLY A 299 -31.66 0.23 25.61
CA GLY A 299 -30.76 -0.89 25.93
C GLY A 299 -30.34 -1.77 24.73
N ILE A 300 -30.85 -1.49 23.53
CA ILE A 300 -30.45 -2.12 22.27
C ILE A 300 -28.99 -1.77 21.90
N PHE A 301 -28.51 -0.59 22.30
CA PHE A 301 -27.11 -0.14 22.08
C PHE A 301 -26.19 -0.51 23.25
N GLY A 302 -26.32 -1.75 23.77
CA GLY A 302 -25.47 -2.41 24.78
C GLY A 302 -24.51 -1.52 25.57
N GLY A 303 -24.96 -1.02 26.73
CA GLY A 303 -24.17 -0.13 27.58
C GLY A 303 -22.81 -0.71 27.98
N GLY A 304 -21.74 -0.04 27.55
CA GLY A 304 -20.38 -0.33 27.95
C GLY A 304 -20.00 0.40 29.25
N GLU A 305 -19.26 -0.28 30.12
CA GLU A 305 -18.70 0.27 31.34
C GLU A 305 -17.20 0.51 31.16
N GLU A 306 -16.72 1.71 31.47
CA GLU A 306 -15.29 2.03 31.39
C GLU A 306 -14.58 1.53 32.66
N ILE A 307 -13.59 0.66 32.47
CA ILE A 307 -12.78 0.06 33.52
C ILE A 307 -11.34 0.55 33.44
N GLN A 308 -10.66 0.58 34.58
CA GLN A 308 -9.22 0.85 34.67
C GLN A 308 -8.48 -0.30 35.36
N ALA A 309 -7.50 -0.89 34.68
CA ALA A 309 -6.51 -1.77 35.27
C ALA A 309 -5.22 -0.97 35.52
N ARG A 310 -4.57 -1.18 36.67
CA ARG A 310 -3.37 -0.45 37.08
C ARG A 310 -2.28 -1.43 37.48
N SER A 311 -1.04 -1.17 37.07
CA SER A 311 0.11 -1.93 37.57
C SER A 311 0.60 -1.37 38.91
N ALA A 312 1.36 -2.18 39.64
CA ALA A 312 2.29 -1.65 40.64
C ALA A 312 3.44 -0.92 39.93
N PRO A 313 4.08 0.08 40.57
CA PRO A 313 5.41 0.54 40.17
C PRO A 313 6.45 -0.55 40.45
N LEU A 314 7.58 -0.51 39.75
CA LEU A 314 8.71 -1.45 39.95
C LEU A 314 9.98 -0.66 40.28
N SER A 315 10.69 -1.06 41.35
CA SER A 315 12.04 -0.54 41.64
C SER A 315 13.10 -1.42 40.98
N ILE A 316 14.11 -0.79 40.39
CA ILE A 316 15.22 -1.40 39.67
C ILE A 316 16.52 -0.90 40.30
N LYS A 317 17.37 -1.82 40.77
CA LYS A 317 18.62 -1.51 41.47
C LYS A 317 19.79 -1.56 40.50
N VAL A 318 20.10 -0.42 39.88
CA VAL A 318 21.11 -0.30 38.84
C VAL A 318 22.51 -0.31 39.45
N ARG A 319 23.31 -1.30 39.07
CA ARG A 319 24.69 -1.51 39.53
C ARG A 319 25.70 -0.67 38.73
N PRO A 320 26.76 -0.15 39.38
CA PRO A 320 27.91 0.39 38.67
C PRO A 320 28.67 -0.74 37.95
N LEU A 321 29.35 -0.41 36.85
CA LEU A 321 30.29 -1.31 36.21
C LEU A 321 31.49 -1.61 37.13
N PRO A 322 32.07 -2.83 37.09
CA PRO A 322 33.24 -3.15 37.89
C PRO A 322 34.45 -2.32 37.43
N GLN A 323 35.27 -1.84 38.38
CA GLN A 323 36.52 -1.15 38.05
C GLN A 323 37.66 -2.11 37.70
N SER A 324 37.64 -3.33 38.28
CA SER A 324 38.64 -4.35 38.00
C SER A 324 38.52 -4.86 36.56
N GLY A 325 39.65 -4.99 35.87
CA GLY A 325 39.73 -5.47 34.49
C GLY A 325 39.18 -4.49 33.44
N ARG A 326 38.88 -3.24 33.80
CA ARG A 326 38.42 -2.20 32.87
C ARG A 326 39.58 -1.73 31.97
N PRO A 327 39.48 -1.86 30.62
CA PRO A 327 40.47 -1.32 29.69
C PRO A 327 40.53 0.21 29.73
N SER A 328 41.69 0.79 29.45
CA SER A 328 41.88 2.25 29.40
C SER A 328 41.13 2.90 28.23
N ASP A 329 40.94 2.18 27.13
CA ASP A 329 40.16 2.55 25.95
C ASP A 329 38.64 2.28 26.11
N TYR A 330 38.17 1.92 27.31
CA TYR A 330 36.75 1.61 27.54
C TYR A 330 35.87 2.87 27.56
N THR A 331 35.09 3.02 26.50
CA THR A 331 34.22 4.17 26.16
C THR A 331 32.76 4.06 26.64
N GLY A 332 32.39 3.03 27.41
CA GLY A 332 31.03 2.86 27.93
C GLY A 332 30.10 1.93 27.12
N THR A 333 30.64 1.25 26.09
CA THR A 333 29.86 0.30 25.27
C THR A 333 29.52 -0.97 26.05
N ILE A 334 28.23 -1.34 26.14
CA ILE A 334 27.75 -2.50 26.92
C ILE A 334 26.88 -3.40 26.05
N GLY A 335 27.11 -4.71 26.14
CA GLY A 335 26.42 -5.72 25.35
C GLY A 335 27.39 -6.76 24.80
N LYS A 336 27.16 -7.19 23.55
CA LYS A 336 27.92 -8.28 22.92
C LYS A 336 28.10 -7.98 21.44
N PHE A 337 29.31 -7.57 21.08
CA PHE A 337 29.62 -7.00 19.77
C PHE A 337 30.66 -7.80 18.98
N ARG A 338 30.68 -7.52 17.68
CA ARG A 338 31.69 -7.87 16.69
C ARG A 338 32.06 -6.60 15.92
N ILE A 339 33.31 -6.48 15.49
CA ILE A 339 33.82 -5.37 14.70
C ILE A 339 34.42 -5.93 13.40
N SER A 340 34.22 -5.23 12.29
CA SER A 340 34.93 -5.45 11.03
C SER A 340 35.23 -4.11 10.39
N ALA A 341 36.32 -4.03 9.63
CA ALA A 341 36.65 -2.87 8.83
C ALA A 341 37.04 -3.31 7.41
N GLN A 342 36.70 -2.47 6.43
CA GLN A 342 37.00 -2.67 5.02
C GLN A 342 37.30 -1.31 4.38
N VAL A 343 38.12 -1.30 3.33
CA VAL A 343 38.40 -0.09 2.54
C VAL A 343 37.78 -0.20 1.15
N ASN A 344 37.41 0.94 0.55
CA ASN A 344 36.94 0.98 -0.83
C ASN A 344 38.04 0.63 -1.86
N LYS A 345 39.31 0.92 -1.54
CA LYS A 345 40.48 0.68 -2.40
C LYS A 345 41.70 0.29 -1.55
N THR A 346 42.48 -0.67 -2.01
CA THR A 346 43.78 -1.07 -1.41
C THR A 346 44.99 -0.62 -2.22
N VAL A 347 44.77 -0.04 -3.41
CA VAL A 347 45.80 0.55 -4.27
C VAL A 347 45.32 1.94 -4.70
N VAL A 348 46.13 2.95 -4.42
CA VAL A 348 45.84 4.38 -4.70
C VAL A 348 47.13 5.12 -5.07
N GLU A 349 47.00 6.33 -5.60
CA GLU A 349 48.14 7.25 -5.71
C GLU A 349 48.29 8.11 -4.45
N LEU A 350 49.43 8.76 -4.29
CA LEU A 350 49.67 9.76 -3.25
C LEU A 350 48.55 10.83 -3.23
N ASN A 351 48.12 11.25 -2.04
CA ASN A 351 47.03 12.21 -1.82
C ASN A 351 45.64 11.79 -2.35
N GLN A 352 45.44 10.57 -2.88
CA GLN A 352 44.10 10.07 -3.20
C GLN A 352 43.40 9.46 -1.96
N PRO A 353 42.14 9.82 -1.67
CA PRO A 353 41.43 9.36 -0.49
C PRO A 353 41.04 7.87 -0.56
N VAL A 354 41.28 7.17 0.55
CA VAL A 354 40.77 5.82 0.86
C VAL A 354 39.66 5.96 1.90
N THR A 355 38.48 5.41 1.61
CA THR A 355 37.37 5.38 2.58
C THR A 355 37.40 4.06 3.34
N LEU A 356 37.56 4.14 4.65
CA LEU A 356 37.45 3.03 5.60
C LEU A 356 36.01 2.98 6.14
N THR A 357 35.33 1.85 5.93
CA THR A 357 34.02 1.56 6.52
C THR A 357 34.22 0.60 7.69
N VAL A 358 33.90 1.04 8.91
CA VAL A 358 33.98 0.24 10.13
C VAL A 358 32.57 -0.14 10.58
N ASN A 359 32.27 -1.44 10.60
CA ASN A 359 30.97 -1.96 11.01
C ASN A 359 31.07 -2.62 12.40
N ILE A 360 30.31 -2.11 13.35
CA ILE A 360 30.14 -2.71 14.68
C ILE A 360 28.73 -3.29 14.77
N SER A 361 28.62 -4.61 14.93
CA SER A 361 27.33 -5.32 14.99
C SER A 361 27.20 -6.11 16.28
N GLY A 362 25.99 -6.21 16.84
CA GLY A 362 25.78 -6.90 18.10
C GLY A 362 24.40 -6.75 18.73
N VAL A 363 24.34 -7.09 20.02
CA VAL A 363 23.17 -6.94 20.89
C VAL A 363 23.55 -6.03 22.05
N GLY A 364 22.72 -5.04 22.36
CA GLY A 364 23.00 -3.96 23.30
C GLY A 364 22.43 -2.62 22.84
N ASN A 365 22.80 -1.52 23.51
CA ASN A 365 22.37 -0.19 23.11
C ASN A 365 23.17 0.29 21.87
N ILE A 366 22.69 -0.04 20.66
CA ILE A 366 23.38 0.32 19.40
C ILE A 366 23.62 1.84 19.29
N LYS A 367 22.65 2.66 19.72
CA LYS A 367 22.77 4.12 19.67
C LYS A 367 23.99 4.61 20.45
N SER A 368 24.20 4.04 21.65
CA SER A 368 25.33 4.37 22.52
C SER A 368 26.62 3.59 22.22
N VAL A 369 26.70 2.82 21.12
CA VAL A 369 27.97 2.22 20.70
C VAL A 369 28.93 3.35 20.35
N ALA A 370 30.06 3.36 21.04
CA ALA A 370 31.10 4.36 20.83
C ALA A 370 31.85 4.12 19.52
N GLU A 371 32.39 5.22 18.99
CA GLU A 371 33.29 5.20 17.84
C GLU A 371 34.66 4.59 18.25
N PRO A 372 35.21 3.61 17.49
CA PRO A 372 36.56 3.11 17.70
C PRO A 372 37.58 4.24 17.64
N GLN A 373 38.55 4.24 18.56
CA GLN A 373 39.61 5.25 18.53
C GLN A 373 40.61 4.90 17.42
N ILE A 374 40.87 5.87 16.55
CA ILE A 374 41.92 5.78 15.52
C ILE A 374 43.16 6.47 16.13
N PRO A 375 44.31 5.78 16.24
CA PRO A 375 45.54 6.41 16.70
C PRO A 375 46.01 7.46 15.68
N GLU A 376 46.83 8.41 16.11
CA GLU A 376 47.49 9.34 15.20
C GLU A 376 48.46 8.58 14.27
N LEU A 377 48.41 8.87 12.97
CA LEU A 377 49.18 8.18 11.94
C LEU A 377 50.01 9.19 11.14
N GLU A 378 51.33 9.15 11.27
CA GLU A 378 52.27 9.97 10.48
C GLU A 378 52.11 9.77 8.95
N ASP A 379 51.56 8.61 8.55
CA ASP A 379 51.37 8.22 7.16
C ASP A 379 50.05 8.68 6.53
N PHE A 380 49.07 9.11 7.34
CA PHE A 380 47.72 9.39 6.88
C PHE A 380 47.09 10.60 7.54
N ARG A 381 46.55 11.51 6.72
CA ARG A 381 45.59 12.50 7.18
C ARG A 381 44.20 11.86 7.26
N VAL A 382 43.61 11.84 8.47
CA VAL A 382 42.32 11.18 8.72
C VAL A 382 41.21 12.22 8.88
N TYR A 383 40.08 12.02 8.20
CA TYR A 383 38.88 12.86 8.26
C TYR A 383 37.63 12.02 8.55
N LYS A 384 36.92 12.37 9.61
CA LYS A 384 35.61 11.77 9.92
C LYS A 384 34.58 12.19 8.89
N ALA A 385 33.90 11.23 8.26
CA ALA A 385 32.91 11.52 7.22
C ALA A 385 31.48 11.35 7.71
N SER A 386 31.11 10.16 8.20
CA SER A 386 29.72 9.86 8.57
C SER A 386 29.62 8.74 9.62
N SER A 387 28.45 8.66 10.26
CA SER A 387 28.03 7.41 10.90
C SER A 387 26.54 7.16 10.66
N SER A 388 26.16 5.89 10.60
CA SER A 388 24.78 5.45 10.45
C SER A 388 24.47 4.26 11.34
N GLU A 389 23.20 4.06 11.68
CA GLU A 389 22.74 2.96 12.52
C GLU A 389 21.55 2.25 11.89
N ASN A 390 21.56 0.93 11.96
CA ASN A 390 20.44 0.06 11.62
C ASN A 390 20.11 -0.77 12.86
N ILE A 391 18.95 -0.50 13.47
CA ILE A 391 18.54 -1.10 14.75
C ILE A 391 17.54 -2.22 14.49
N SER A 392 17.89 -3.43 14.94
CA SER A 392 17.03 -4.60 14.90
C SER A 392 16.44 -4.92 16.28
N LYS A 393 15.27 -5.56 16.28
CA LYS A 393 14.51 -5.94 17.48
C LYS A 393 14.21 -7.43 17.41
N ILE A 394 15.13 -8.24 17.93
CA ILE A 394 15.11 -9.70 17.79
C ILE A 394 14.99 -10.33 19.17
N ASN A 395 14.02 -11.25 19.36
CA ASN A 395 13.79 -11.97 20.61
C ASN A 395 13.72 -11.07 21.85
N ASP A 396 12.95 -9.98 21.76
CA ASP A 396 12.78 -8.99 22.83
C ASP A 396 14.10 -8.30 23.30
N LYS A 397 15.16 -8.33 22.48
CA LYS A 397 16.42 -7.60 22.66
C LYS A 397 16.67 -6.62 21.51
N ILE A 398 17.28 -5.48 21.85
CA ILE A 398 17.80 -4.50 20.89
C ILE A 398 19.16 -4.98 20.42
N GLY A 399 19.33 -4.98 19.10
CA GLY A 399 20.60 -5.20 18.44
C GLY A 399 20.67 -4.42 17.14
N GLY A 400 21.62 -4.79 16.29
CA GLY A 400 21.79 -4.14 14.99
C GLY A 400 23.25 -3.88 14.66
N THR A 401 23.46 -2.92 13.75
CA THR A 401 24.77 -2.51 13.26
C THR A 401 24.89 -0.99 13.30
N LYS A 402 26.03 -0.50 13.80
CA LYS A 402 26.47 0.89 13.66
C LYS A 402 27.67 0.92 12.74
N THR A 403 27.61 1.77 11.72
CA THR A 403 28.63 1.91 10.69
C THR A 403 29.26 3.30 10.81
N PHE A 404 30.58 3.34 10.82
CA PHE A 404 31.38 4.57 10.81
C PHE A 404 32.16 4.64 9.50
N GLU A 405 32.23 5.81 8.89
CA GLU A 405 32.97 6.06 7.66
C GLU A 405 34.03 7.14 7.87
N GLU A 406 35.27 6.76 7.57
CA GLU A 406 36.47 7.53 7.86
C GLU A 406 37.32 7.62 6.57
N VAL A 407 37.86 8.80 6.27
CA VAL A 407 38.63 9.04 5.05
C VAL A 407 40.11 9.22 5.39
N PHE A 408 40.92 8.32 4.88
CA PHE A 408 42.37 8.29 5.04
C PHE A 408 43.02 8.81 3.75
N ILE A 409 43.79 9.89 3.84
CA ILE A 409 44.57 10.44 2.72
C ILE A 409 46.05 10.12 2.97
N PRO A 410 46.71 9.32 2.10
CA PRO A 410 48.09 8.91 2.30
C PRO A 410 49.05 10.06 2.00
N GLU A 411 49.93 10.38 2.95
CA GLU A 411 50.90 11.48 2.82
C GLU A 411 52.29 11.03 2.32
N ARG A 412 52.55 9.71 2.25
CA ARG A 412 53.80 9.14 1.71
C ARG A 412 53.55 8.01 0.70
N PRO A 413 54.40 7.85 -0.33
CA PRO A 413 54.34 6.71 -1.25
C PRO A 413 54.98 5.46 -0.63
N GLY A 414 54.48 4.27 -0.98
CA GLY A 414 54.97 2.99 -0.45
C GLY A 414 53.85 2.03 -0.07
N THR A 415 54.14 1.05 0.78
CA THR A 415 53.12 0.19 1.39
C THR A 415 52.82 0.73 2.79
N LEU A 416 51.74 1.49 2.91
CA LEU A 416 51.26 2.03 4.19
C LEU A 416 50.32 1.04 4.87
N GLN A 417 50.04 1.24 6.16
CA GLN A 417 49.18 0.34 6.94
C GLN A 417 48.21 1.12 7.82
N ILE A 418 46.92 0.87 7.63
CA ILE A 418 45.88 1.23 8.62
C ILE A 418 45.95 0.16 9.73
N PRO A 419 46.18 0.53 11.00
CA PRO A 419 46.31 -0.44 12.08
C PRO A 419 44.99 -1.14 12.41
N ALA A 420 45.08 -2.20 13.23
CA ALA A 420 43.91 -2.83 13.81
C ALA A 420 43.16 -1.83 14.73
N LEU A 421 41.90 -1.55 14.42
CA LEU A 421 41.05 -0.72 15.28
C LEU A 421 40.44 -1.60 16.38
N SER A 422 40.51 -1.16 17.62
CA SER A 422 39.98 -1.86 18.79
C SER A 422 38.67 -1.25 19.30
N LEU A 423 37.81 -2.11 19.83
CA LEU A 423 36.60 -1.76 20.57
C LEU A 423 36.57 -2.55 21.88
N SER A 424 36.65 -1.86 23.00
CA SER A 424 36.43 -2.42 24.33
C SER A 424 34.97 -2.24 24.76
N TYR A 425 34.30 -3.35 25.10
CA TYR A 425 32.93 -3.37 25.62
C TYR A 425 32.83 -4.19 26.91
N PHE A 426 31.77 -3.95 27.70
CA PHE A 426 31.42 -4.78 28.85
C PHE A 426 30.38 -5.83 28.45
N ASP A 427 30.67 -7.11 28.67
CA ASP A 427 29.79 -8.25 28.43
C ASP A 427 28.99 -8.54 29.72
N PRO A 428 27.70 -8.14 29.81
CA PRO A 428 26.93 -8.29 31.05
C PRO A 428 26.59 -9.74 31.39
N GLU A 429 26.49 -10.63 30.38
CA GLU A 429 26.29 -12.08 30.58
C GLU A 429 27.49 -12.70 31.29
N ARG A 430 28.71 -12.28 30.89
CA ARG A 430 29.97 -12.76 31.48
C ARG A 430 30.52 -11.90 32.62
N GLN A 431 29.85 -10.79 32.92
CA GLN A 431 30.24 -9.79 33.93
C GLN A 431 31.70 -9.31 33.80
N ARG A 432 32.21 -9.19 32.56
CA ARG A 432 33.62 -8.84 32.30
C ARG A 432 33.78 -8.00 31.05
N TYR A 433 34.85 -7.21 31.02
CA TYR A 433 35.25 -6.49 29.81
C TYR A 433 35.82 -7.43 28.74
N ARG A 434 35.65 -7.02 27.48
CA ARG A 434 36.21 -7.69 26.30
C ARG A 434 36.65 -6.62 25.30
N THR A 435 37.88 -6.75 24.83
CA THR A 435 38.38 -6.01 23.66
C THR A 435 38.29 -6.91 22.44
N ILE A 436 37.80 -6.35 21.34
CA ILE A 436 37.80 -6.98 20.01
C ILE A 436 38.47 -6.01 19.04
N SER A 437 39.15 -6.53 18.02
CA SER A 437 39.87 -5.70 17.05
C SER A 437 39.64 -6.16 15.63
N THR A 438 39.80 -5.24 14.67
CA THR A 438 39.85 -5.55 13.24
C THR A 438 41.21 -6.14 12.87
N SER A 439 41.32 -6.70 11.67
CA SER A 439 42.64 -6.90 11.04
C SER A 439 43.22 -5.54 10.61
N PRO A 440 44.55 -5.36 10.64
CA PRO A 440 45.21 -4.26 9.92
C PRO A 440 44.97 -4.34 8.41
N ILE A 441 45.00 -3.20 7.71
CA ILE A 441 44.77 -3.11 6.27
C ILE A 441 45.95 -2.43 5.60
N SER A 442 46.65 -3.13 4.70
CA SER A 442 47.74 -2.55 3.91
C SER A 442 47.21 -1.81 2.68
N ILE A 443 47.72 -0.60 2.46
CA ILE A 443 47.40 0.27 1.33
C ILE A 443 48.68 0.47 0.50
N LYS A 444 48.65 0.11 -0.78
CA LYS A 444 49.75 0.34 -1.71
C LYS A 444 49.57 1.71 -2.37
N VAL A 445 50.46 2.64 -2.07
CA VAL A 445 50.45 4.02 -2.54
C VAL A 445 51.52 4.21 -3.62
N SER A 446 51.10 4.42 -4.87
CA SER A 446 51.99 4.75 -5.98
C SER A 446 52.33 6.24 -6.03
N ARG A 447 53.54 6.56 -6.51
CA ARG A 447 53.88 7.92 -6.92
C ARG A 447 53.14 8.24 -8.23
N PRO A 448 52.44 9.38 -8.34
CA PRO A 448 51.90 9.83 -9.62
C PRO A 448 53.02 10.19 -10.60
N GLU A 449 52.75 10.13 -11.91
CA GLU A 449 53.75 10.46 -12.93
C GLU A 449 54.20 11.92 -12.81
N GLY A 450 55.52 12.16 -12.90
CA GLY A 450 56.13 13.48 -12.69
C GLY A 450 56.29 13.91 -11.23
N TYR A 451 56.03 13.05 -10.24
CA TYR A 451 56.27 13.36 -8.83
C TYR A 451 57.76 13.55 -8.51
N THR A 452 58.17 14.79 -8.24
CA THR A 452 59.42 15.13 -7.56
C THR A 452 59.15 15.39 -6.07
N ASP A 453 59.95 14.73 -5.23
CA ASP A 453 59.92 14.90 -3.77
C ASP A 453 60.63 16.21 -3.43
N ILE A 454 59.88 17.22 -2.99
CA ILE A 454 60.39 18.53 -2.58
C ILE A 454 59.99 18.74 -1.13
N GLU A 455 60.97 18.74 -0.22
CA GLU A 455 60.73 18.92 1.22
C GLU A 455 59.89 20.18 1.49
N GLY A 456 58.78 20.00 2.22
CA GLY A 456 57.90 21.08 2.66
C GLY A 456 56.79 21.52 1.70
N LEU A 457 56.66 20.93 0.50
CA LEU A 457 55.60 21.28 -0.45
C LEU A 457 54.64 20.10 -0.73
N PRO A 458 53.35 20.17 -0.33
CA PRO A 458 52.39 19.10 -0.60
C PRO A 458 52.06 19.02 -2.11
N TYR A 459 52.16 17.82 -2.68
CA TYR A 459 51.85 17.55 -4.07
C TYR A 459 50.35 17.71 -4.36
N ASN A 460 49.95 18.85 -4.93
CA ASN A 460 48.61 19.05 -5.49
C ASN A 460 48.56 18.51 -6.92
N GLY A 461 48.22 17.23 -7.08
CA GLY A 461 48.01 16.62 -8.39
C GLY A 461 46.84 17.27 -9.15
N PRO A 462 46.82 17.25 -10.50
CA PRO A 462 45.85 18.01 -11.31
C PRO A 462 44.37 17.65 -11.11
N ASN A 463 44.07 16.54 -10.43
CA ASN A 463 42.73 16.00 -10.24
C ASN A 463 42.45 15.61 -8.78
N MET A 464 42.72 16.50 -7.82
CA MET A 464 42.22 16.34 -6.43
C MET A 464 40.71 16.60 -6.35
N THR A 465 39.92 15.84 -7.10
CA THR A 465 38.48 15.72 -6.87
C THR A 465 38.27 14.79 -5.68
N ILE A 466 37.90 15.39 -4.54
CA ILE A 466 37.32 14.65 -3.42
C ILE A 466 36.20 13.78 -4.00
N GLY A 467 36.31 12.46 -3.78
CA GLY A 467 35.63 11.47 -4.61
C GLY A 467 34.13 11.73 -4.77
N ALA A 468 33.66 11.78 -6.02
CA ALA A 468 32.29 12.10 -6.41
C ALA A 468 31.23 11.04 -6.00
N GLU A 469 31.55 10.20 -5.01
CA GLU A 469 30.62 9.30 -4.32
C GLU A 469 30.26 9.78 -2.91
N ALA A 470 30.97 10.78 -2.37
CA ALA A 470 30.49 11.59 -1.25
C ALA A 470 29.36 12.53 -1.74
N ARG A 471 28.15 11.98 -1.93
CA ARG A 471 27.03 12.67 -2.60
C ARG A 471 26.44 13.88 -1.85
N ASP A 472 26.86 14.15 -0.62
CA ASP A 472 26.10 14.99 0.32
C ASP A 472 26.71 16.36 0.68
N ILE A 473 27.93 16.68 0.21
CA ILE A 473 28.49 18.04 0.36
C ILE A 473 28.79 18.63 -1.01
N ARG A 474 27.77 19.25 -1.62
CA ARG A 474 27.97 20.13 -2.77
C ARG A 474 28.47 21.48 -2.29
N PHE A 475 29.51 22.01 -2.91
CA PHE A 475 29.96 23.38 -2.71
C PHE A 475 28.79 24.36 -2.90
N ILE A 476 28.57 25.25 -1.94
CA ILE A 476 27.49 26.24 -2.00
C ILE A 476 27.71 27.12 -3.24
N LYS A 477 26.77 27.06 -4.18
CA LYS A 477 26.73 27.99 -5.32
C LYS A 477 26.63 29.42 -4.78
N LYS A 478 27.75 30.16 -4.83
CA LYS A 478 27.82 31.59 -4.46
C LYS A 478 27.12 32.49 -5.47
N ASP A 479 26.87 31.97 -6.67
CA ASP A 479 26.03 32.57 -7.71
C ASP A 479 25.02 31.52 -8.20
N LEU A 480 23.76 31.93 -8.32
CA LEU A 480 22.68 31.11 -8.84
C LEU A 480 22.81 30.91 -10.36
N GLY A 481 23.36 31.91 -11.07
CA GLY A 481 23.32 32.00 -12.53
C GLY A 481 21.90 32.20 -13.06
N GLU A 482 21.72 32.05 -14.37
CA GLU A 482 20.39 32.14 -14.98
C GLU A 482 19.49 30.95 -14.57
N LEU A 483 18.35 31.28 -13.95
CA LEU A 483 17.35 30.31 -13.52
C LEU A 483 16.57 29.76 -14.72
N GLN A 484 16.92 28.55 -15.15
CA GLN A 484 16.16 27.80 -16.16
C GLN A 484 14.99 27.05 -15.49
N PRO A 485 13.74 27.16 -15.99
CA PRO A 485 12.60 26.44 -15.42
C PRO A 485 12.75 24.93 -15.58
N LYS A 486 13.03 24.24 -14.46
CA LYS A 486 13.34 22.80 -14.47
C LYS A 486 12.07 21.95 -14.55
N GLY A 487 11.68 21.62 -15.78
CA GLY A 487 10.55 20.76 -16.09
C GLY A 487 9.23 21.51 -16.26
N ARG A 488 8.28 20.89 -16.98
CA ARG A 488 6.90 21.38 -17.06
C ARG A 488 6.11 20.86 -15.86
N LEU A 489 5.32 21.71 -15.23
CA LEU A 489 4.34 21.29 -14.23
C LEU A 489 3.40 20.25 -14.86
N ILE A 490 3.27 19.08 -14.22
CA ILE A 490 2.36 18.02 -14.69
C ILE A 490 0.91 18.52 -14.68
N ALA A 491 0.55 19.40 -13.75
CA ALA A 491 -0.75 20.09 -13.71
C ALA A 491 -1.03 20.96 -14.95
N ALA A 492 0.00 21.42 -15.66
CA ALA A 492 -0.09 22.17 -16.91
C ALA A 492 0.10 21.29 -18.16
N ALA A 493 0.24 19.97 -18.01
CA ALA A 493 0.32 19.07 -19.14
C ALA A 493 -1.08 18.93 -19.80
N PRO A 494 -1.21 19.06 -21.13
CA PRO A 494 -2.51 19.01 -21.80
C PRO A 494 -3.32 17.75 -21.46
N LEU A 495 -2.65 16.59 -21.36
CA LEU A 495 -3.27 15.31 -21.01
C LEU A 495 -3.84 15.28 -19.57
N TYR A 496 -3.18 15.94 -18.62
CA TYR A 496 -3.66 16.03 -17.25
C TYR A 496 -4.93 16.87 -17.17
N VAL A 497 -4.93 18.03 -17.85
CA VAL A 497 -6.08 18.93 -17.90
C VAL A 497 -7.28 18.25 -18.58
N THR A 498 -7.10 17.57 -19.70
CA THR A 498 -8.21 16.92 -20.42
C THR A 498 -8.84 15.77 -19.64
N VAL A 499 -8.06 14.89 -19.02
CA VAL A 499 -8.58 13.77 -18.22
C VAL A 499 -9.42 14.26 -17.04
N ASN A 500 -8.95 15.29 -16.32
CA ASN A 500 -9.69 15.88 -15.20
C ASN A 500 -10.95 16.63 -15.68
N ALA A 501 -10.86 17.40 -16.77
CA ALA A 501 -12.01 18.11 -17.34
C ALA A 501 -13.13 17.16 -17.81
N VAL A 502 -12.78 16.03 -18.45
CA VAL A 502 -13.74 14.98 -18.84
C VAL A 502 -14.45 14.40 -17.62
N SER A 503 -13.73 14.20 -16.51
CA SER A 503 -14.27 13.63 -15.27
C SER A 503 -15.31 14.57 -14.62
N VAL A 504 -15.03 15.87 -14.59
CA VAL A 504 -15.98 16.90 -14.13
C VAL A 504 -17.19 17.01 -15.06
N LEU A 505 -16.99 16.95 -16.37
CA LEU A 505 -18.06 17.05 -17.35
C LEU A 505 -19.02 15.85 -17.30
N LEU A 506 -18.50 14.63 -17.11
CA LEU A 506 -19.32 13.43 -16.88
C LEU A 506 -20.18 13.53 -15.61
N LEU A 507 -19.63 14.07 -14.51
CA LEU A 507 -20.38 14.31 -13.29
C LEU A 507 -21.50 15.34 -13.52
N ALA A 508 -21.21 16.46 -14.19
CA ALA A 508 -22.20 17.48 -14.52
C ALA A 508 -23.34 16.93 -15.40
N VAL A 509 -23.02 16.11 -16.40
CA VAL A 509 -24.02 15.42 -17.24
C VAL A 509 -24.88 14.46 -16.40
N MET A 510 -24.28 13.67 -15.51
CA MET A 510 -25.02 12.75 -14.64
C MET A 510 -25.98 13.47 -13.69
N VAL A 511 -25.54 14.58 -13.09
CA VAL A 511 -26.39 15.43 -12.23
C VAL A 511 -27.52 16.06 -13.05
N ALA A 512 -27.24 16.60 -14.24
CA ALA A 512 -28.27 17.15 -15.11
C ALA A 512 -29.31 16.10 -15.54
N PHE A 513 -28.86 14.87 -15.83
CA PHE A 513 -29.75 13.76 -16.18
C PHE A 513 -30.63 13.33 -15.00
N ARG A 514 -30.05 13.30 -13.78
CA ARG A 514 -30.78 13.02 -12.54
C ARG A 514 -31.85 14.08 -12.24
N VAL A 515 -31.48 15.36 -12.23
CA VAL A 515 -32.42 16.48 -12.00
C VAL A 515 -33.53 16.51 -13.07
N ARG A 516 -33.20 16.22 -14.33
CA ARG A 516 -34.19 16.09 -15.41
C ARG A 516 -35.15 14.92 -15.18
N ARG A 517 -34.67 13.78 -14.66
CA ARG A 517 -35.49 12.61 -14.32
C ARG A 517 -36.38 12.89 -13.11
N GLU A 518 -35.84 13.50 -12.06
CA GLU A 518 -36.58 13.87 -10.84
C GLU A 518 -37.69 14.88 -11.15
N LYS A 519 -37.44 15.90 -11.98
CA LYS A 519 -38.48 16.83 -12.48
C LYS A 519 -39.58 16.14 -13.28
N LEU A 520 -39.23 15.17 -14.13
CA LEU A 520 -40.21 14.39 -14.91
C LEU A 520 -41.03 13.40 -14.06
N SER A 521 -40.53 13.00 -12.88
CA SER A 521 -41.28 12.15 -11.93
C SER A 521 -42.10 12.94 -10.91
N ALA A 522 -41.72 14.19 -10.62
CA ALA A 522 -42.43 15.04 -9.67
C ALA A 522 -43.69 15.68 -10.27
N ASP A 523 -43.70 15.95 -11.58
CA ASP A 523 -44.84 16.54 -12.30
C ASP A 523 -45.35 15.58 -13.38
N ILE A 524 -46.39 14.81 -13.02
CA ILE A 524 -47.07 13.85 -13.89
C ILE A 524 -47.77 14.57 -15.06
N GLY A 525 -48.27 15.79 -14.86
CA GLY A 525 -48.96 16.56 -15.88
C GLY A 525 -48.00 17.10 -16.94
N TYR A 526 -46.89 17.68 -16.54
CA TYR A 526 -45.83 18.12 -17.47
C TYR A 526 -45.24 16.94 -18.26
N ALA A 527 -45.07 15.77 -17.62
CA ALA A 527 -44.60 14.57 -18.31
C ALA A 527 -45.59 14.05 -19.36
N ARG A 528 -46.90 14.04 -19.06
CA ARG A 528 -47.98 13.68 -20.01
C ARG A 528 -48.10 14.68 -21.15
N SER A 529 -48.24 15.98 -20.86
CA SER A 529 -48.39 17.04 -21.86
C SER A 529 -47.22 17.11 -22.86
N ARG A 530 -45.99 16.81 -22.41
CA ARG A 530 -44.80 16.74 -23.28
C ARG A 530 -44.68 15.42 -24.05
N GLY A 531 -45.42 14.38 -23.64
CA GLY A 531 -45.56 13.11 -24.35
C GLY A 531 -46.72 13.08 -25.35
N ALA A 532 -47.78 13.86 -25.09
CA ALA A 532 -49.06 13.89 -25.82
C ALA A 532 -48.87 13.88 -27.34
N ALA A 533 -48.15 14.87 -27.88
CA ALA A 533 -47.92 15.01 -29.32
C ALA A 533 -47.22 13.79 -29.95
N LYS A 534 -46.34 13.10 -29.20
CA LYS A 534 -45.69 11.87 -29.67
C LYS A 534 -46.66 10.69 -29.68
N GLN A 535 -47.51 10.56 -28.66
CA GLN A 535 -48.52 9.49 -28.59
C GLN A 535 -49.59 9.66 -29.68
N ALA A 536 -50.09 10.88 -29.84
CA ALA A 536 -51.10 11.21 -30.83
C ALA A 536 -50.60 11.04 -32.27
N ARG A 537 -49.36 11.48 -32.57
CA ARG A 537 -48.71 11.18 -33.87
C ARG A 537 -48.59 9.68 -34.13
N LYS A 538 -48.28 8.86 -33.12
CA LYS A 538 -48.25 7.39 -33.27
C LYS A 538 -49.63 6.84 -33.62
N ARG A 539 -50.70 7.33 -32.99
CA ARG A 539 -52.09 6.94 -33.34
C ARG A 539 -52.49 7.41 -34.73
N LEU A 540 -52.13 8.63 -35.16
CA LEU A 540 -52.38 9.10 -36.52
C LEU A 540 -51.67 8.28 -37.60
N VAL A 541 -50.45 7.80 -37.34
CA VAL A 541 -49.76 6.89 -38.27
C VAL A 541 -50.57 5.60 -38.43
N ARG A 542 -51.07 5.03 -37.32
CA ARG A 542 -51.96 3.87 -37.36
C ARG A 542 -53.30 4.16 -38.05
N ALA A 543 -53.90 5.32 -37.81
CA ALA A 543 -55.11 5.74 -38.52
C ALA A 543 -54.83 5.87 -40.03
N ARG A 544 -53.66 6.39 -40.43
CA ARG A 544 -53.25 6.46 -41.84
C ARG A 544 -53.04 5.07 -42.47
N GLU A 545 -52.58 4.08 -41.72
CA GLU A 545 -52.50 2.68 -42.16
C GLU A 545 -53.89 2.06 -42.38
N LEU A 546 -54.91 2.56 -41.68
CA LEU A 546 -56.32 2.14 -41.78
C LEU A 546 -57.16 3.00 -42.76
N ALA A 547 -56.55 3.96 -43.47
CA ALA A 547 -57.24 4.95 -44.30
C ALA A 547 -57.75 4.40 -45.64
N GLY A 548 -58.65 3.42 -45.58
CA GLY A 548 -59.37 2.85 -46.73
C GLY A 548 -60.81 2.49 -46.36
N THR A 549 -61.68 2.43 -47.36
CA THR A 549 -63.13 2.18 -47.22
C THR A 549 -63.46 0.94 -46.38
N ASP A 550 -62.67 -0.12 -46.53
CA ASP A 550 -62.90 -1.43 -45.90
C ASP A 550 -62.72 -1.41 -44.37
N HIS A 551 -61.97 -0.43 -43.85
CA HIS A 551 -61.64 -0.30 -42.42
C HIS A 551 -62.14 1.03 -41.82
N ALA A 552 -63.10 1.69 -42.48
CA ALA A 552 -63.56 3.04 -42.11
C ALA A 552 -63.95 3.18 -40.62
N ALA A 553 -64.63 2.19 -40.03
CA ALA A 553 -65.01 2.23 -38.62
C ALA A 553 -63.80 2.20 -37.66
N GLU A 554 -62.74 1.47 -38.00
CA GLU A 554 -61.48 1.41 -37.23
C GLU A 554 -60.64 2.68 -37.43
N PHE A 555 -60.61 3.20 -38.66
CA PHE A 555 -60.02 4.50 -38.98
C PHE A 555 -60.61 5.63 -38.13
N TYR A 556 -61.94 5.79 -38.12
CA TYR A 556 -62.61 6.83 -37.34
C TYR A 556 -62.43 6.62 -35.82
N ALA A 557 -62.34 5.37 -35.36
CA ALA A 557 -62.02 5.07 -33.97
C ALA A 557 -60.60 5.52 -33.58
N GLU A 558 -59.56 5.23 -34.37
CA GLU A 558 -58.19 5.68 -34.08
C GLU A 558 -58.00 7.20 -34.26
N CYS A 559 -58.68 7.82 -35.23
CA CYS A 559 -58.71 9.29 -35.37
C CYS A 559 -59.34 9.98 -34.16
N SER A 560 -60.51 9.51 -33.70
CA SER A 560 -61.14 10.00 -32.47
C SER A 560 -60.25 9.78 -31.25
N GLN A 561 -59.67 8.59 -31.09
CA GLN A 561 -58.76 8.28 -29.98
C GLN A 561 -57.45 9.07 -30.04
N ALA A 562 -56.93 9.44 -31.21
CA ALA A 562 -55.77 10.32 -31.35
C ALA A 562 -56.04 11.69 -30.73
N VAL A 563 -57.15 12.34 -31.10
CA VAL A 563 -57.55 13.66 -30.57
C VAL A 563 -57.93 13.57 -29.10
N LEU A 564 -58.72 12.58 -28.69
CA LEU A 564 -59.17 12.43 -27.31
C LEU A 564 -58.03 12.11 -26.34
N SER A 565 -57.10 11.21 -26.70
CA SER A 565 -55.93 10.91 -25.84
C SER A 565 -54.92 12.06 -25.82
N TYR A 566 -54.77 12.80 -26.91
CA TYR A 566 -53.99 14.04 -26.93
C TYR A 566 -54.55 15.08 -25.96
N MET A 567 -55.86 15.31 -26.00
CA MET A 567 -56.57 16.21 -25.07
C MET A 567 -56.43 15.76 -23.61
N ALA A 568 -56.64 14.47 -23.33
CA ALA A 568 -56.48 13.93 -21.98
C ALA A 568 -55.06 14.11 -21.42
N ASP A 569 -54.02 13.84 -22.23
CA ASP A 569 -52.62 14.04 -21.84
C ASP A 569 -52.26 15.53 -21.66
N LYS A 570 -52.83 16.44 -22.48
CA LYS A 570 -52.61 17.89 -22.36
C LYS A 570 -53.28 18.50 -21.13
N LEU A 571 -54.52 18.10 -20.86
CA LEU A 571 -55.31 18.55 -19.71
C LEU A 571 -54.98 17.81 -18.41
N ASN A 572 -54.15 16.76 -18.47
CA ASN A 572 -53.79 15.86 -17.37
C ASN A 572 -54.99 15.14 -16.73
N VAL A 573 -56.04 14.87 -17.51
CA VAL A 573 -57.23 14.11 -17.09
C VAL A 573 -57.16 12.65 -17.56
N SER A 574 -58.06 11.80 -17.05
CA SER A 574 -58.20 10.44 -17.57
C SER A 574 -58.87 10.46 -18.95
N PRO A 575 -58.37 9.72 -19.95
CA PRO A 575 -59.10 9.52 -21.21
C PRO A 575 -60.34 8.63 -21.06
N HIS A 576 -60.48 7.91 -19.93
CA HIS A 576 -61.65 7.10 -19.63
C HIS A 576 -62.73 7.98 -19.00
N GLY A 577 -63.88 8.12 -19.68
CA GLY A 577 -65.02 8.92 -19.23
C GLY A 577 -65.06 10.36 -19.78
N LEU A 578 -64.08 10.77 -20.57
CA LEU A 578 -64.02 12.10 -21.18
C LEU A 578 -65.02 12.21 -22.36
N THR A 579 -66.07 13.01 -22.19
CA THR A 579 -67.10 13.26 -23.24
C THR A 579 -66.75 14.47 -24.11
N SER A 580 -67.41 14.60 -25.27
CA SER A 580 -67.26 15.79 -26.13
C SER A 580 -67.60 17.09 -25.39
N ASP A 581 -68.60 17.06 -24.51
CA ASP A 581 -69.04 18.24 -23.75
C ASP A 581 -68.00 18.65 -22.69
N MET A 582 -67.40 17.69 -21.99
CA MET A 582 -66.28 17.95 -21.06
C MET A 582 -65.05 18.51 -21.79
N ILE A 583 -64.79 18.04 -23.02
CA ILE A 583 -63.70 18.57 -23.86
C ILE A 583 -63.98 20.04 -24.24
N ALA A 584 -65.24 20.40 -24.50
CA ALA A 584 -65.63 21.77 -24.79
C ALA A 584 -65.46 22.69 -23.56
N GLU A 585 -65.90 22.23 -22.39
CA GLU A 585 -65.73 22.92 -21.11
C GLU A 585 -64.24 23.18 -20.82
N TYR A 586 -63.40 22.14 -20.85
CA TYR A 586 -61.97 22.28 -20.61
C TYR A 586 -61.22 23.12 -21.66
N LEU A 587 -61.68 23.17 -22.92
CA LEU A 587 -61.10 24.08 -23.92
C LEU A 587 -61.50 25.54 -23.65
N SER A 588 -62.75 25.78 -23.25
CA SER A 588 -63.27 27.11 -22.90
C SER A 588 -62.54 27.69 -21.68
N GLU A 589 -62.39 26.91 -20.60
CA GLU A 589 -61.62 27.30 -19.40
C GLU A 589 -60.16 27.67 -19.71
N ARG A 590 -59.60 27.12 -20.79
CA ARG A 590 -58.21 27.35 -21.24
C ARG A 590 -58.09 28.46 -22.29
N GLY A 591 -59.18 29.15 -22.61
CA GLY A 591 -59.19 30.28 -23.54
C GLY A 591 -59.01 29.88 -25.01
N ALA A 592 -59.46 28.68 -25.39
CA ALA A 592 -59.61 28.33 -26.80
C ALA A 592 -60.68 29.18 -27.47
N ASP A 593 -60.49 29.51 -28.75
CA ASP A 593 -61.49 30.20 -29.55
C ASP A 593 -62.74 29.31 -29.77
N GLN A 594 -63.93 29.90 -29.79
CA GLN A 594 -65.21 29.18 -29.90
C GLN A 594 -65.23 28.31 -31.17
N GLN A 595 -64.68 28.79 -32.27
CA GLN A 595 -64.59 28.02 -33.51
C GLN A 595 -63.72 26.76 -33.37
N LEU A 596 -62.66 26.79 -32.55
CA LEU A 596 -61.85 25.59 -32.28
C LEU A 596 -62.59 24.59 -31.38
N ILE A 597 -63.39 25.08 -30.43
CA ILE A 597 -64.25 24.26 -29.57
C ILE A 597 -65.28 23.51 -30.44
N ASP A 598 -66.02 24.26 -31.26
CA ASP A 598 -67.07 23.73 -32.12
C ASP A 598 -66.51 22.74 -33.16
N ASP A 599 -65.40 23.07 -33.84
CA ASP A 599 -64.72 22.17 -34.78
C ASP A 599 -64.28 20.86 -34.11
N THR A 600 -63.79 20.93 -32.87
CA THR A 600 -63.31 19.74 -32.12
C THR A 600 -64.47 18.83 -31.72
N VAL A 601 -65.56 19.40 -31.19
CA VAL A 601 -66.77 18.66 -30.82
C VAL A 601 -67.42 18.05 -32.06
N GLN A 602 -67.55 18.82 -33.15
CA GLN A 602 -68.12 18.33 -34.40
C GLN A 602 -67.28 17.20 -35.01
N PHE A 603 -65.95 17.29 -34.97
CA PHE A 603 -65.06 16.24 -35.44
C PHE A 603 -65.19 14.95 -34.62
N LEU A 604 -65.20 15.04 -33.29
CA LEU A 604 -65.38 13.88 -32.41
C LEU A 604 -66.74 13.22 -32.61
N ASN A 605 -67.80 14.02 -32.76
CA ASN A 605 -69.15 13.52 -33.02
C ASN A 605 -69.28 12.90 -34.43
N LYS A 606 -68.64 13.46 -35.47
CA LYS A 606 -68.57 12.85 -36.82
C LYS A 606 -67.85 11.50 -36.76
N CYS A 607 -66.71 11.41 -36.08
CA CYS A 607 -65.99 10.14 -35.91
C CYS A 607 -66.80 9.11 -35.10
N GLY A 608 -67.52 9.56 -34.07
CA GLY A 608 -68.42 8.73 -33.28
C GLY A 608 -69.56 8.16 -34.13
N PHE A 609 -70.24 9.00 -34.92
CA PHE A 609 -71.31 8.58 -35.82
C PHE A 609 -70.80 7.60 -36.88
N ALA A 610 -69.72 7.94 -37.60
CA ALA A 610 -69.16 7.10 -38.66
C ALA A 610 -68.63 5.74 -38.17
N ARG A 611 -68.29 5.62 -36.89
CA ARG A 611 -67.90 4.35 -36.24
C ARG A 611 -69.09 3.41 -36.00
N TYR A 612 -70.29 3.92 -35.69
CA TYR A 612 -71.46 3.12 -35.34
C TYR A 612 -72.51 3.01 -36.45
N ALA A 613 -72.52 3.95 -37.39
CA ALA A 613 -73.34 3.94 -38.60
C ALA A 613 -72.44 4.14 -39.82
N PRO A 614 -71.64 3.13 -40.23
CA PRO A 614 -70.83 3.20 -41.43
C PRO A 614 -71.73 3.22 -42.66
N GLY A 615 -72.00 4.43 -43.18
CA GLY A 615 -72.48 4.61 -44.54
C GLY A 615 -71.41 4.21 -45.56
N VAL A 616 -71.72 4.38 -46.86
CA VAL A 616 -70.71 4.25 -47.91
C VAL A 616 -69.72 5.42 -47.76
N ALA A 617 -68.67 5.20 -46.98
CA ALA A 617 -67.65 6.20 -46.71
C ALA A 617 -66.86 6.47 -47.99
N ASP A 618 -66.87 7.73 -48.45
CA ASP A 618 -66.03 8.13 -49.58
C ASP A 618 -64.57 8.25 -49.14
N GLN A 619 -63.65 7.88 -50.03
CA GLN A 619 -62.21 7.98 -49.77
C GLN A 619 -61.78 9.44 -49.56
N GLY A 620 -62.46 10.40 -50.21
CA GLY A 620 -62.26 11.83 -49.99
C GLY A 620 -62.61 12.27 -48.56
N GLU A 621 -63.68 11.72 -47.98
CA GLU A 621 -64.05 12.01 -46.58
C GLU A 621 -63.07 11.43 -45.57
N ILE A 622 -62.54 10.22 -45.82
CA ILE A 622 -61.51 9.58 -44.99
C ILE A 622 -60.23 10.42 -45.00
N ASP A 623 -59.75 10.82 -46.19
CA ASP A 623 -58.57 11.68 -46.34
C ASP A 623 -58.78 13.08 -45.72
N GLN A 624 -59.99 13.62 -45.81
CA GLN A 624 -60.33 14.89 -45.16
C GLN A 624 -60.31 14.76 -43.64
N ALA A 625 -60.92 13.71 -43.08
CA ALA A 625 -60.96 13.48 -41.64
C ALA A 625 -59.56 13.31 -41.03
N LEU A 626 -58.63 12.65 -41.74
CA LEU A 626 -57.23 12.53 -41.28
C LEU A 626 -56.52 13.89 -41.24
N ARG A 627 -56.81 14.78 -42.19
CA ARG A 627 -56.27 16.15 -42.22
C ARG A 627 -56.89 17.02 -41.13
N THR A 628 -58.21 16.94 -40.92
CA THR A 628 -58.89 17.65 -39.83
C THR A 628 -58.37 17.22 -38.46
N ALA A 629 -58.12 15.93 -38.23
CA ALA A 629 -57.50 15.46 -36.99
C ALA A 629 -56.10 16.07 -36.75
N GLN A 630 -55.30 16.21 -37.82
CA GLN A 630 -53.96 16.82 -37.77
C GLN A 630 -54.04 18.32 -37.49
N ASP A 631 -54.91 19.04 -38.20
CA ASP A 631 -55.11 20.49 -38.04
C ASP A 631 -55.61 20.84 -36.64
N LEU A 632 -56.62 20.12 -36.14
CA LEU A 632 -57.15 20.29 -34.78
C LEU A 632 -56.05 20.15 -33.73
N MET A 633 -55.20 19.13 -33.80
CA MET A 633 -54.11 18.98 -32.83
C MET A 633 -53.06 20.10 -32.91
N VAL A 634 -52.80 20.65 -34.10
CA VAL A 634 -51.90 21.81 -34.26
C VAL A 634 -52.52 23.08 -33.67
N ARG A 635 -53.81 23.32 -33.93
CA ARG A 635 -54.56 24.46 -33.37
C ARG A 635 -54.67 24.35 -31.84
N ILE A 636 -54.93 23.16 -31.32
CA ILE A 636 -54.95 22.86 -29.88
C ILE A 636 -53.55 23.03 -29.26
N GLU A 637 -52.45 22.58 -29.89
CA GLU A 637 -51.07 22.84 -29.40
C GLU A 637 -50.76 24.35 -29.29
N GLY A 638 -51.46 25.20 -30.05
CA GLY A 638 -51.39 26.67 -29.95
C GLY A 638 -52.07 27.28 -28.73
N VAL A 639 -52.97 26.54 -28.05
CA VAL A 639 -53.63 26.97 -26.81
C VAL A 639 -52.64 26.80 -25.65
N LYS A 640 -52.47 27.85 -24.84
CA LYS A 640 -51.55 27.83 -23.68
C LYS A 640 -52.16 27.10 -22.49
N PHE A 641 -51.94 25.79 -22.44
CA PHE A 641 -52.21 24.92 -21.28
C PHE A 641 -51.18 25.08 -20.14
#